data_AF-A0A645HLQ3-F1
#
_entry.id   AF-A0A645HLQ3-F1
#
_cell.length_a   1.000
_cell.length_b   1.000
_cell.length_c   1.000
_cell.angle_alpha   90.00
_cell.angle_beta   90.00
_cell.angle_gamma   90.00
#
_symmetry.space_group_name_H-M   'P 1'
#
loop_
_entity.id
_entity.type
_entity.pdbx_description
1 polymer ?
#
loop_
_entity_poly.entity_id
_entity_poly.type
_entity_poly.pdbx_seq_one_letter_code
_entity_poly.pdbx_strand_id
1 'polypeptide(L)' 'MKKIIIQALEKTNGNKQEAAKLLDISRQTLYNRMKELDIQNEYR' A
#
# COMPACT_ATOMS: atom_id res chain seq x y z
N MET A 1 3.70 -10.14 2.37
CA MET A 1 3.46 -8.68 2.42
C MET A 1 3.17 -8.04 1.05
N LYS A 2 4.04 -8.15 0.03
CA LYS A 2 3.89 -7.46 -1.28
C LYS A 2 2.51 -7.64 -1.95
N LYS A 3 2.03 -8.88 -2.07
CA LYS A 3 0.71 -9.18 -2.63
C LYS A 3 -0.45 -8.51 -1.88
N ILE A 4 -0.36 -8.41 -0.55
CA ILE A 4 -1.44 -7.86 0.29
C ILE A 4 -1.55 -6.35 0.08
N ILE A 5 -0.41 -5.65 -0.01
CA ILE A 5 -0.37 -4.22 -0.30
C ILE A 5 -0.90 -3.92 -1.71
N ILE A 6 -0.50 -4.71 -2.72
CA ILE A 6 -0.99 -4.57 -4.09
C ILE A 6 -2.50 -4.80 -4.15
N GLN A 7 -3.01 -5.87 -3.54
CA GLN A 7 -4.46 -6.12 -3.50
C GLN A 7 -5.23 -5.02 -2.79
N ALA A 8 -4.70 -4.47 -1.68
CA ALA A 8 -5.33 -3.36 -1.01
C ALA A 8 -5.36 -2.10 -1.89
N LEU A 9 -4.26 -1.80 -2.59
CA LEU A 9 -4.18 -0.70 -3.54
C LEU A 9 -5.14 -0.91 -4.72
N GLU A 10 -5.23 -2.10 -5.29
CA GLU A 10 -6.18 -2.42 -6.36
C GLU A 10 -7.63 -2.26 -5.87
N LYS A 11 -7.96 -2.79 -4.69
CA LYS A 11 -9.30 -2.67 -4.10
C LYS A 11 -9.68 -1.22 -3.79
N THR A 12 -8.71 -0.36 -3.49
CA THR A 12 -8.95 1.05 -3.21
C THR A 12 -8.64 1.96 -4.41
N ASN A 13 -8.47 1.37 -5.59
CA ASN A 13 -8.19 2.06 -6.84
C ASN A 13 -6.98 3.01 -6.75
N GLY A 14 -5.91 2.56 -6.11
CA GLY A 14 -4.67 3.31 -5.87
C GLY A 14 -4.71 4.24 -4.65
N ASN A 15 -5.83 4.33 -3.92
CA ASN A 15 -5.92 5.17 -2.73
C ASN A 15 -5.12 4.58 -1.56
N LYS A 16 -3.91 5.11 -1.37
CA LYS A 16 -2.95 4.69 -0.34
C LYS A 16 -3.48 4.90 1.09
N GLN A 17 -4.37 5.87 1.31
CA GLN A 17 -4.94 6.12 2.65
C GLN A 17 -5.97 5.05 3.00
N GLU A 18 -6.87 4.77 2.07
CA GLU A 18 -7.86 3.70 2.20
C GLU A 18 -7.17 2.32 2.25
N ALA A 19 -6.11 2.11 1.47
CA ALA A 19 -5.36 0.84 1.51
C ALA A 19 -4.72 0.61 2.88
N ALA A 20 -4.16 1.67 3.51
CA ALA A 20 -3.62 1.56 4.86
C ALA A 20 -4.71 1.22 5.88
N LYS A 21 -5.90 1.85 5.78
CA LYS A 21 -7.05 1.51 6.63
C LYS A 21 -7.53 0.08 6.41
N LEU A 22 -7.61 -0.37 5.16
CA LEU A 22 -8.04 -1.73 4.80
C LEU A 22 -7.11 -2.80 5.37
N LEU A 23 -5.82 -2.47 5.51
CA LEU A 23 -4.79 -3.34 6.07
C LEU A 23 -4.61 -3.19 7.59
N ASP A 24 -5.41 -2.31 8.22
CA ASP A 24 -5.31 -1.97 9.64
C ASP A 24 -3.88 -1.56 10.08
N ILE A 25 -3.21 -0.78 9.23
CA ILE A 25 -1.86 -0.27 9.50
C ILE A 25 -1.81 1.25 9.35
N SER A 26 -0.79 1.85 9.97
CA SER A 26 -0.52 3.27 9.75
C SER A 26 -0.12 3.53 8.29
N ARG A 27 -0.46 4.72 7.78
CA ARG A 27 -0.04 5.18 6.45
C ARG A 27 1.48 5.19 6.29
N GLN A 28 2.21 5.46 7.38
CA GLN A 28 3.68 5.44 7.41
C GLN A 28 4.23 4.02 7.27
N THR A 29 3.61 3.04 7.93
CA THR A 29 3.91 1.61 7.77
C THR A 29 3.66 1.17 6.32
N LEU A 30 2.54 1.57 5.72
CA LEU A 30 2.25 1.29 4.31
C LEU A 30 3.37 1.86 3.41
N TYR A 31 3.75 3.13 3.58
CA TYR A 31 4.83 3.76 2.82
C TYR A 31 6.18 3.06 2.98
N ASN A 32 6.57 2.72 4.21
CA ASN A 32 7.82 2.01 4.49
C ASN A 32 7.84 0.65 3.80
N ARG A 33 6.74 -0.12 3.90
CA ARG A 33 6.61 -1.40 3.21
C ARG A 33 6.60 -1.24 1.69
N MET A 34 5.94 -0.22 1.15
CA MET A 34 5.96 0.07 -0.29
C MET A 34 7.37 0.41 -0.79
N LYS A 35 8.16 1.14 0.00
CA LYS A 35 9.56 1.46 -0.30
C LYS A 35 10.46 0.23 -0.20
N GLU A 36 10.33 -0.57 0.86
CA GLU A 36 11.07 -1.84 1.04
C GLU A 36 10.82 -2.83 -0.10
N LEU A 37 9.63 -2.80 -0.71
CA LEU A 37 9.19 -3.74 -1.73
C LEU A 37 9.22 -3.17 -3.16
N ASP A 38 9.74 -1.95 -3.31
CA ASP A 38 9.84 -1.17 -4.55
C ASP A 38 8.49 -0.97 -5.29
N ILE A 39 7.38 -0.96 -4.56
CA ILE A 39 6.02 -0.74 -5.08
C ILE A 39 5.76 0.75 -5.35
N GLN A 40 6.52 1.63 -4.69
CA GLN A 40 6.30 3.08 -4.74
C GLN A 40 6.46 3.66 -6.16
N ASN A 41 7.28 3.03 -7.01
CA ASN A 41 7.49 3.47 -8.40
C ASN A 41 6.34 3.06 -9.35
N GLU A 42 5.59 2.01 -9.03
CA GLU A 42 4.46 1.52 -9.85
C GLU A 42 3.19 2.38 -9.70
N TYR A 43 3.05 3.09 -8.57
CA TYR A 43 1.85 3.88 -8.25
C TYR A 43 2.18 5.36 -8.04
N ARG A 44 3.12 5.92 -8.82
CA ARG A 44 3.45 7.36 -8.82
C ARG A 44 2.33 8.20 -9.42
#